data_AF-A0A1M5A8K1-F1
#
_entry.id   AF-A0A1M5A8K1-F1
#
_cell.length_a   1.000
_cell.length_b   1.000
_cell.length_c   1.000
_cell.angle_alpha   90.00
_cell.angle_beta   90.00
_cell.angle_gamma   90.00
#
_symmetry.space_group_name_H-M   'P 1'
#
loop_
_entity.id
_entity.type
_entity.pdbx_description
1 polymer ?
#
loop_
_entity_poly.entity_id
_entity_poly.type
_entity_poly.pdbx_seq_one_letter_code
_entity_poly.pdbx_strand_id
1 'polypeptide(L)'
;MRLPDKLKPALKTIKAARDIDLPPWVKKHKKAVLITAGLPVALPLLYIADVWLLGTLAAWLSGLGKWADGISIFATAAQKEAAKHAFDSVSFYWQHPITTAWAWVSKSSTQLSQPNVRKIWLWLNLLLVFLVPVAIQITRSLKGGKRKNNSKFSHGLEVADSAAHGTSRWAAKQDIKHLCEFGPPLTPKIVKKGEDHIDQTSAL
;
A
#
# COMPACT_ATOMS: atom_id res chain seq x y z
N MET A 1 -36.30 -19.14 -16.59
CA MET A 1 -36.83 -18.90 -15.23
C MET A 1 -37.85 -17.76 -15.28
N ARG A 2 -39.14 -18.03 -15.00
CA ARG A 2 -40.17 -16.99 -14.87
C ARG A 2 -40.13 -16.45 -13.43
N LEU A 3 -40.05 -15.13 -13.26
CA LEU A 3 -40.16 -14.52 -11.94
C LEU A 3 -41.56 -14.74 -11.36
N PRO A 4 -41.69 -15.07 -10.07
CA PRO A 4 -42.98 -15.25 -9.41
C PRO A 4 -43.78 -13.95 -9.44
N ASP A 5 -45.08 -14.05 -9.72
CA ASP A 5 -45.97 -12.89 -9.95
C ASP A 5 -46.01 -11.91 -8.78
N LYS A 6 -45.72 -12.39 -7.56
CA LYS A 6 -45.64 -11.58 -6.34
C LYS A 6 -44.48 -10.56 -6.34
N LEU A 7 -43.44 -10.75 -7.16
CA LEU A 7 -42.28 -9.85 -7.23
C LEU A 7 -42.42 -8.75 -8.30
N LYS A 8 -43.36 -8.89 -9.25
CA LYS A 8 -43.61 -7.90 -10.31
C LYS A 8 -43.93 -6.49 -9.77
N PRO A 9 -44.80 -6.29 -8.75
CA PRO A 9 -45.08 -4.95 -8.24
C PRO A 9 -43.88 -4.32 -7.53
N ALA A 10 -43.11 -5.10 -6.75
CA ALA A 10 -41.89 -4.63 -6.08
C ALA A 10 -40.81 -4.19 -7.08
N LEU A 11 -40.66 -4.92 -8.19
CA LEU A 11 -39.76 -4.53 -9.28
C LEU A 11 -40.20 -3.23 -9.96
N LYS A 12 -41.51 -3.00 -10.10
CA LYS A 12 -42.05 -1.76 -10.70
C LYS A 12 -41.75 -0.55 -9.82
N THR A 13 -41.87 -0.67 -8.50
CA THR A 13 -41.50 0.40 -7.54
C THR A 13 -39.99 0.65 -7.52
N ILE A 14 -39.16 -0.39 -7.54
CA ILE A 14 -37.69 -0.23 -7.60
C ILE A 14 -37.26 0.45 -8.91
N LYS A 15 -37.88 0.08 -10.03
CA LYS A 15 -37.60 0.70 -11.33
C LYS A 15 -38.03 2.18 -11.35
N ALA A 16 -39.20 2.50 -10.79
CA ALA A 16 -39.66 3.88 -10.65
C ALA A 16 -38.75 4.73 -9.73
N ALA A 17 -38.21 4.14 -8.65
CA ALA A 17 -37.23 4.81 -7.78
C ALA A 17 -35.85 5.00 -8.45
N ARG A 18 -35.52 4.19 -9.45
CA ARG A 18 -34.29 4.35 -10.25
C ARG A 18 -34.43 5.47 -11.30
N ASP A 19 -35.64 5.69 -11.79
CA ASP A 19 -35.99 6.71 -12.79
C ASP A 19 -36.45 8.02 -12.14
N ILE A 20 -35.96 8.35 -10.93
CA ILE A 20 -36.15 9.68 -10.33
C ILE A 20 -35.44 10.68 -11.24
N ASP A 21 -36.21 11.62 -11.79
CA ASP A 21 -35.66 12.64 -12.68
C ASP A 21 -34.81 13.64 -11.88
N LEU A 22 -33.52 13.34 -11.81
CA LEU A 22 -32.56 14.19 -11.11
C LEU A 22 -32.43 15.53 -11.85
N PRO A 23 -32.34 16.66 -11.10
CA PRO A 23 -32.12 17.97 -11.70
C PRO A 23 -30.94 17.96 -12.69
N PRO A 24 -30.99 18.72 -13.80
CA PRO A 24 -29.93 18.73 -14.82
C PRO A 24 -28.53 19.02 -14.26
N TRP A 25 -28.45 19.86 -13.22
CA TRP A 25 -27.19 20.19 -12.54
C TRP A 25 -26.60 18.99 -11.79
N VAL A 26 -27.42 18.10 -11.20
CA VAL A 26 -26.96 16.86 -10.56
C VAL A 26 -26.42 15.88 -11.60
N LYS A 27 -27.07 15.78 -12.77
CA LYS A 27 -26.60 14.93 -13.87
C LYS A 27 -25.25 15.42 -14.44
N LYS A 28 -25.02 16.73 -14.47
CA LYS A 28 -23.74 17.34 -14.88
C LYS A 28 -22.64 17.17 -13.84
N HIS A 29 -22.99 17.18 -12.56
CA HIS A 29 -22.05 17.13 -11.42
C HIS A 29 -22.15 15.84 -10.59
N LYS A 30 -22.50 14.70 -11.21
CA LYS A 30 -22.72 13.42 -10.50
C LYS A 30 -21.62 13.05 -9.52
N LYS A 31 -20.35 13.27 -9.90
CA LYS A 31 -19.19 13.00 -9.01
C LYS A 31 -19.15 13.93 -7.80
N ALA A 32 -19.38 15.23 -8.00
CA ALA A 32 -19.38 16.19 -6.90
C ALA A 32 -20.54 15.94 -5.95
N VAL A 33 -21.74 15.63 -6.46
CA VAL A 33 -22.92 15.27 -5.65
C VAL A 33 -22.71 13.96 -4.90
N LEU A 34 -22.10 12.95 -5.53
CA LEU A 34 -21.76 11.70 -4.86
C LEU A 34 -20.76 11.94 -3.72
N ILE A 35 -19.77 12.80 -3.94
CA ILE A 35 -18.80 13.18 -2.92
C ILE A 35 -19.50 13.94 -1.80
N THR A 36 -20.26 15.00 -2.07
CA THR A 36 -20.87 15.83 -1.01
C THR A 36 -21.94 15.09 -0.22
N ALA A 37 -22.74 14.25 -0.87
CA ALA A 37 -23.74 13.43 -0.19
C ALA A 37 -23.11 12.22 0.54
N GLY A 38 -22.03 11.65 0.00
CA GLY A 38 -21.36 10.48 0.58
C GLY A 38 -20.37 10.81 1.69
N LEU A 39 -19.73 11.98 1.65
CA LEU A 39 -18.72 12.43 2.62
C LEU A 39 -19.17 12.32 4.09
N PRO A 40 -20.37 12.82 4.49
CA PRO A 40 -20.79 12.77 5.90
C PRO A 40 -21.02 11.34 6.42
N VAL A 41 -21.19 10.35 5.54
CA VAL A 41 -21.30 8.93 5.91
C VAL A 41 -19.94 8.24 5.84
N ALA A 42 -19.18 8.52 4.78
CA ALA A 42 -17.87 7.89 4.55
C ALA A 42 -16.82 8.31 5.59
N LEU A 43 -16.78 9.59 5.98
CA LEU A 43 -15.79 10.08 6.95
C LEU A 43 -15.93 9.42 8.33
N PRO A 44 -17.13 9.36 8.96
CA PRO A 44 -17.30 8.64 10.21
C PRO A 44 -16.95 7.16 10.11
N LEU A 45 -17.34 6.49 9.01
CA LEU A 45 -17.01 5.07 8.82
C LEU A 45 -15.51 4.84 8.69
N LEU A 46 -14.81 5.67 7.91
CA LEU A 46 -13.35 5.61 7.79
C LEU A 46 -12.67 5.91 9.11
N TYR A 47 -13.16 6.89 9.86
CA TYR A 47 -12.64 7.21 11.20
C TYR A 47 -12.84 6.05 12.18
N ILE A 48 -14.02 5.42 12.20
CA ILE A 48 -14.28 4.25 13.05
C ILE A 48 -13.38 3.07 12.63
N ALA A 49 -13.20 2.84 11.33
CA ALA A 49 -12.31 1.80 10.83
C ALA A 49 -10.85 2.07 11.21
N ASP A 50 -10.40 3.33 11.16
CA ASP A 50 -9.08 3.75 11.60
C ASP A 50 -8.87 3.52 13.10
N VAL A 51 -9.83 3.97 13.93
CA VAL A 51 -9.80 3.74 15.38
C VAL A 51 -9.85 2.25 15.68
N TRP A 52 -10.58 1.45 14.91
CA TRP A 52 -10.62 0.00 15.10
C TRP A 52 -9.26 -0.65 14.83
N LEU A 53 -8.65 -0.39 13.68
CA LEU A 53 -7.39 -1.02 13.30
C LEU A 53 -6.20 -0.40 14.05
N LEU A 54 -5.99 0.91 13.93
CA LEU A 54 -4.86 1.60 14.55
C LEU A 54 -5.04 1.80 16.04
N GLY A 55 -6.27 1.94 16.55
CA GLY A 55 -6.50 2.01 17.99
C GLY A 55 -6.22 0.68 18.68
N THR A 56 -6.61 -0.44 18.06
CA THR A 56 -6.23 -1.78 18.58
C THR A 56 -4.72 -1.98 18.51
N LEU A 57 -4.07 -1.58 17.41
CA LEU A 57 -2.61 -1.64 17.28
C LEU A 57 -1.92 -0.75 18.33
N ALA A 58 -2.43 0.45 18.59
CA ALA A 58 -1.90 1.35 19.61
C ALA A 58 -2.04 0.76 21.02
N ALA A 59 -3.15 0.09 21.31
CA ALA A 59 -3.34 -0.62 22.57
C ALA A 59 -2.34 -1.78 22.72
N TRP A 60 -2.10 -2.51 21.63
CA TRP A 60 -1.11 -3.59 21.61
C TRP A 60 0.31 -3.08 21.84
N LEU A 61 0.71 -1.99 21.17
CA LEU A 61 2.01 -1.34 21.40
C LEU A 61 2.14 -0.79 22.83
N SER A 62 1.07 -0.21 23.38
CA SER A 62 1.05 0.23 24.77
C SER A 62 1.20 -0.94 25.75
N GLY A 63 0.58 -2.09 25.45
CA GLY A 63 0.71 -3.31 26.23
C GLY A 63 2.12 -3.89 26.14
N LEU A 64 2.72 -3.89 24.95
CA LEU A 64 4.08 -4.36 24.74
C LEU A 64 5.10 -3.57 25.60
N GLY A 65 4.93 -2.26 25.72
CA GLY A 65 5.76 -1.43 26.61
C GLY A 65 5.65 -1.86 28.08
N LYS A 66 4.42 -2.01 28.59
CA LYS A 66 4.18 -2.47 29.98
C LYS A 66 4.71 -3.88 30.23
N TRP A 67 4.57 -4.77 29.26
CA TRP A 67 5.08 -6.13 29.33
C TRP A 67 6.61 -6.14 29.38
N ALA A 68 7.27 -5.34 28.54
CA ALA A 68 8.72 -5.19 28.54
C ALA A 68 9.24 -4.64 29.87
N ASP A 69 8.56 -3.64 30.45
CA ASP A 69 8.90 -3.10 31.76
C ASP A 69 8.84 -4.17 32.86
N GLY A 70 7.86 -5.08 32.79
CA GLY A 70 7.69 -6.18 33.75
C GLY A 70 8.71 -7.31 33.63
N ILE A 71 9.34 -7.49 32.48
CA ILE A 71 10.41 -8.50 32.27
C ILE A 71 11.74 -8.03 32.86
N SER A 72 11.91 -6.72 33.06
CA SER A 72 13.15 -6.19 33.58
C SER A 72 13.48 -6.77 34.98
N ILE A 73 14.75 -7.09 35.19
CA ILE A 73 15.24 -7.67 36.46
C ILE A 73 15.02 -6.68 37.63
N PHE A 74 14.96 -5.39 37.33
CA PHE A 74 14.69 -4.30 38.26
C PHE A 74 13.21 -3.93 38.39
N ALA A 75 12.30 -4.69 37.77
CA ALA A 75 10.88 -4.40 37.84
C ALA A 75 10.35 -4.53 39.27
N THR A 76 9.68 -3.50 39.75
CA THR A 76 8.94 -3.51 41.02
C THR A 76 7.81 -4.55 40.98
N ALA A 77 7.35 -5.00 42.14
CA ALA A 77 6.23 -5.95 42.23
C ALA A 77 4.97 -5.43 41.49
N ALA A 78 4.68 -4.12 41.62
CA ALA A 78 3.58 -3.47 40.93
C ALA A 78 3.72 -3.50 39.39
N GLN A 79 4.92 -3.32 38.85
CA GLN A 79 5.18 -3.41 37.40
C GLN A 79 5.02 -4.85 36.89
N LYS A 80 5.46 -5.84 37.66
CA LYS A 80 5.29 -7.27 37.31
C LYS A 80 3.82 -7.68 37.30
N GLU A 81 3.00 -7.15 38.20
CA GLU A 81 1.55 -7.37 38.17
C GLU A 81 0.88 -6.65 37.00
N ALA A 82 1.24 -5.38 36.75
CA ALA A 82 0.72 -4.64 35.60
C ALA A 82 1.09 -5.31 34.25
N ALA A 83 2.22 -5.99 34.18
CA ALA A 83 2.66 -6.73 33.00
C ALA A 83 1.77 -7.95 32.69
N LYS A 84 1.20 -8.60 33.71
CA LYS A 84 0.27 -9.73 33.51
C LYS A 84 -1.00 -9.30 32.79
N HIS A 85 -1.45 -8.09 33.07
CA HIS A 85 -2.66 -7.48 32.50
C HIS A 85 -2.34 -6.48 31.38
N ALA A 86 -1.14 -6.54 30.80
CA ALA A 86 -0.67 -5.56 29.83
C ALA A 86 -1.53 -5.49 28.55
N PHE A 87 -2.13 -6.62 28.16
CA PHE A 87 -2.88 -6.76 26.91
C PHE A 87 -4.40 -6.81 27.09
N ASP A 88 -4.91 -6.74 28.32
CA ASP A 88 -6.35 -6.85 28.60
C ASP A 88 -7.17 -5.76 27.90
N SER A 89 -6.58 -4.57 27.73
CA SER A 89 -7.25 -3.47 27.03
C SER A 89 -7.37 -3.69 25.53
N VAL A 90 -6.54 -4.53 24.91
CA VAL A 90 -6.58 -4.78 23.45
C VAL A 90 -7.93 -5.38 23.05
N SER A 91 -8.44 -6.33 23.83
CA SER A 91 -9.74 -6.95 23.58
C SER A 91 -10.88 -5.93 23.63
N PHE A 92 -10.82 -4.97 24.56
CA PHE A 92 -11.83 -3.92 24.68
C PHE A 92 -11.90 -3.03 23.42
N TYR A 93 -10.74 -2.56 22.93
CA TYR A 93 -10.70 -1.73 21.72
C TYR A 93 -11.16 -2.48 20.46
N TRP A 94 -10.84 -3.77 20.38
CA TRP A 94 -11.27 -4.63 19.28
C TRP A 94 -12.79 -4.82 19.24
N GLN A 95 -13.42 -5.02 20.41
CA GLN A 95 -14.87 -5.27 20.52
C GLN A 95 -15.70 -3.98 20.49
N HIS A 96 -15.12 -2.85 20.89
CA HIS A 96 -15.85 -1.58 21.05
C HIS A 96 -15.21 -0.40 20.29
N PRO A 97 -15.06 -0.49 18.94
CA PRO A 97 -14.44 0.57 18.17
C PRO A 97 -15.29 1.86 18.11
N ILE A 98 -16.62 1.74 18.07
CA ILE A 98 -17.53 2.90 17.98
C ILE A 98 -17.50 3.72 19.28
N THR A 99 -17.58 3.06 20.44
CA THR A 99 -17.55 3.76 21.73
C THR A 99 -16.18 4.38 21.98
N THR A 100 -15.10 3.72 21.55
CA THR A 100 -13.75 4.27 21.59
C THR A 100 -13.64 5.52 20.72
N ALA A 101 -14.07 5.45 19.45
CA ALA A 101 -14.06 6.57 18.53
C ALA A 101 -14.86 7.76 19.09
N TRP A 102 -16.05 7.49 19.61
CA TRP A 102 -16.87 8.51 20.26
C TRP A 102 -16.18 9.11 21.49
N ALA A 103 -15.59 8.30 22.35
CA ALA A 103 -14.88 8.77 23.53
C ALA A 103 -13.68 9.65 23.17
N TRP A 104 -12.96 9.35 22.09
CA TRP A 104 -11.81 10.14 21.64
C TRP A 104 -12.21 11.49 21.05
N VAL A 105 -13.37 11.58 20.40
CA VAL A 105 -13.92 12.84 19.89
C VAL A 105 -14.52 13.68 21.03
N SER A 106 -15.26 13.06 21.95
CA SER A 106 -16.04 13.76 22.97
C SER A 106 -15.26 14.13 24.23
N LYS A 107 -14.21 13.37 24.59
CA LYS A 107 -13.46 13.56 25.84
C LYS A 107 -12.05 14.09 25.61
N SER A 108 -11.60 14.96 26.51
CA SER A 108 -10.21 15.43 26.54
C SER A 108 -9.28 14.34 27.10
N SER A 109 -7.99 14.39 26.75
CA SER A 109 -7.01 13.36 27.12
C SER A 109 -6.92 13.06 28.62
N THR A 110 -7.24 14.01 29.50
CA THR A 110 -7.21 13.83 30.96
C THR A 110 -8.38 13.01 31.50
N GLN A 111 -9.48 12.90 30.74
CA GLN A 111 -10.69 12.16 31.14
C GLN A 111 -10.73 10.73 30.57
N LEU A 112 -9.73 10.35 29.76
CA LEU A 112 -9.61 8.99 29.22
C LEU A 112 -8.93 8.09 30.25
N SER A 113 -9.45 6.88 30.43
CA SER A 113 -8.84 5.86 31.30
C SER A 113 -7.43 5.47 30.87
N GLN A 114 -7.11 5.57 29.57
CA GLN A 114 -5.81 5.24 29.00
C GLN A 114 -5.34 6.31 28.00
N PRO A 115 -4.80 7.45 28.47
CA PRO A 115 -4.37 8.54 27.59
C PRO A 115 -3.21 8.14 26.66
N ASN A 116 -2.38 7.18 27.09
CA ASN A 116 -1.21 6.73 26.33
C ASN A 116 -1.59 6.03 25.03
N VAL A 117 -2.69 5.27 25.00
CA VAL A 117 -3.15 4.59 23.78
C VAL A 117 -3.52 5.61 22.70
N ARG A 118 -4.25 6.68 23.07
CA ARG A 118 -4.59 7.77 22.16
C ARG A 118 -3.34 8.49 21.63
N LYS A 119 -2.32 8.71 22.47
CA LYS A 119 -1.05 9.31 22.05
C LYS A 119 -0.34 8.43 21.02
N ILE A 120 -0.24 7.12 21.26
CA ILE A 120 0.38 6.17 20.33
C ILE A 120 -0.41 6.14 19.01
N TRP A 121 -1.74 6.13 19.07
CA TRP A 121 -2.60 6.19 17.88
C TRP A 121 -2.35 7.47 17.04
N LEU A 122 -2.22 8.64 17.68
CA LEU A 122 -1.87 9.88 16.99
C LEU A 122 -0.50 9.80 16.32
N TRP A 123 0.49 9.20 16.99
CA TRP A 123 1.82 8.96 16.40
C TRP A 123 1.78 7.99 15.22
N LEU A 124 0.98 6.93 15.28
CA LEU A 124 0.79 6.01 14.15
C LEU A 124 0.16 6.72 12.94
N ASN A 125 -0.86 7.54 13.19
CA ASN A 125 -1.46 8.37 12.14
C ASN A 125 -0.45 9.36 11.54
N LEU A 126 0.34 10.02 12.38
CA LEU A 126 1.42 10.90 11.94
C LEU A 126 2.39 10.15 11.03
N LEU A 127 2.87 8.97 11.47
CA LEU A 127 3.76 8.12 10.68
C LEU A 127 3.12 7.71 9.36
N LEU A 128 1.84 7.36 9.31
CA LEU A 128 1.15 7.04 8.06
C LEU A 128 1.13 8.24 7.09
N VAL A 129 0.82 9.43 7.59
CA VAL A 129 0.80 10.66 6.78
C VAL A 129 2.18 10.96 6.17
N PHE A 130 3.27 10.63 6.85
CA PHE A 130 4.63 10.82 6.32
C PHE A 130 5.15 9.65 5.47
N LEU A 131 4.94 8.41 5.91
CA LEU A 131 5.51 7.22 5.28
C LEU A 131 4.80 6.86 3.97
N VAL A 132 3.48 7.01 3.88
CA VAL A 132 2.72 6.68 2.67
C VAL A 132 3.17 7.52 1.45
N PRO A 133 3.24 8.86 1.50
CA PRO A 133 3.70 9.64 0.35
C PRO A 133 5.17 9.37 0.02
N VAL A 134 6.04 9.14 1.01
CA VAL A 134 7.44 8.76 0.78
C VAL A 134 7.53 7.42 0.06
N ALA A 135 6.78 6.41 0.50
CA ALA A 135 6.72 5.11 -0.16
C ALA A 135 6.16 5.21 -1.59
N ILE A 136 5.12 6.03 -1.82
CA ILE A 136 4.61 6.31 -3.18
C ILE A 136 5.69 6.96 -4.04
N GLN A 137 6.44 7.92 -3.50
CA GLN A 137 7.50 8.60 -4.23
C GLN A 137 8.66 7.64 -4.59
N ILE A 138 9.10 6.80 -3.66
CA ILE A 138 10.13 5.79 -3.89
C ILE A 138 9.66 4.75 -4.91
N THR A 139 8.44 4.24 -4.78
CA THR A 139 7.90 3.27 -5.75
C THR A 139 7.75 3.88 -7.15
N ARG A 140 7.42 5.17 -7.25
CA ARG A 140 7.40 5.91 -8.52
C ARG A 140 8.79 6.12 -9.11
N SER A 141 9.80 6.45 -8.30
CA SER A 141 11.17 6.62 -8.80
C SER A 141 11.77 5.30 -9.30
N LEU A 142 11.52 4.19 -8.58
CA LEU A 142 11.95 2.85 -9.00
C LEU A 142 11.26 2.38 -10.29
N LYS A 143 9.95 2.66 -10.46
CA LYS A 143 9.22 2.33 -11.70
C LYS A 143 9.55 3.28 -12.86
N GLY A 144 9.88 4.53 -12.56
CA GLY A 144 10.21 5.56 -13.56
C GLY A 144 11.48 5.26 -14.37
N GLY A 145 12.41 4.47 -13.82
CA GLY A 145 13.59 3.99 -14.56
C GLY A 145 13.27 3.05 -15.72
N LYS A 146 12.15 2.32 -15.67
CA LYS A 146 11.72 1.38 -16.73
C LYS A 146 10.93 2.04 -17.87
N ARG A 147 10.57 3.32 -17.74
CA ARG A 147 9.75 4.06 -18.71
C ARG A 147 10.51 5.12 -19.50
N LYS A 148 11.76 5.37 -19.17
CA LYS A 148 12.60 6.34 -19.90
C LYS A 148 13.37 5.61 -20.98
N ASN A 149 13.35 6.18 -22.18
CA ASN A 149 14.13 5.72 -23.33
C ASN A 149 15.61 5.68 -22.90
N ASN A 150 16.18 4.49 -22.78
CA ASN A 150 17.58 4.30 -22.39
C ASN A 150 18.23 3.30 -23.35
N SER A 151 19.53 3.05 -23.22
CA SER A 151 20.26 2.14 -24.12
C SER A 151 19.71 0.70 -24.15
N LYS A 152 18.88 0.30 -23.19
CA LYS A 152 18.24 -1.01 -23.08
C LYS A 152 16.74 -1.01 -23.37
N PHE A 153 16.10 0.16 -23.49
CA PHE A 153 14.65 0.29 -23.65
C PHE A 153 14.31 1.37 -24.68
N SER A 154 13.69 0.98 -25.80
CA SER A 154 13.16 1.89 -26.82
C SER A 154 11.63 1.86 -26.80
N HIS A 155 11.00 3.02 -26.69
CA HIS A 155 9.54 3.15 -26.53
C HIS A 155 8.93 2.32 -25.38
N GLY A 156 9.72 2.01 -24.35
CA GLY A 156 9.26 1.22 -23.19
C GLY A 156 9.23 -0.29 -23.42
N LEU A 157 9.70 -0.77 -24.59
CA LEU A 157 10.00 -2.17 -24.85
C LEU A 157 11.49 -2.39 -24.64
N GLU A 158 11.85 -3.54 -24.07
CA GLU A 158 13.25 -3.96 -23.95
C GLU A 158 13.82 -4.13 -25.36
N VAL A 159 14.96 -3.49 -25.63
CA VAL A 159 15.65 -3.60 -26.90
C VAL A 159 16.23 -5.02 -26.94
N ALA A 160 15.62 -5.89 -27.75
CA ALA A 160 16.09 -7.26 -27.91
C ALA A 160 17.56 -7.25 -28.33
N ASP A 161 18.40 -8.06 -27.66
CA ASP A 161 19.86 -8.05 -27.82
C ASP A 161 20.35 -8.55 -29.18
N SER A 162 19.46 -9.07 -30.05
CA SER A 162 19.83 -9.64 -31.34
C SER A 162 19.20 -8.90 -32.53
N ALA A 163 20.04 -8.46 -33.47
CA ALA A 163 19.62 -7.88 -34.74
C ALA A 163 18.87 -8.89 -35.64
N ALA A 164 19.02 -10.20 -35.37
CA ALA A 164 18.37 -11.27 -36.14
C ALA A 164 16.86 -11.38 -35.86
N HIS A 165 16.34 -10.74 -34.80
CA HIS A 165 14.92 -10.81 -34.42
C HIS A 165 14.03 -9.76 -35.10
N GLY A 166 14.50 -9.12 -36.17
CA GLY A 166 13.67 -8.23 -37.00
C GLY A 166 13.23 -6.94 -36.31
N THR A 167 13.95 -6.50 -35.27
CA THR A 167 13.72 -5.18 -34.67
C THR A 167 14.42 -4.12 -35.51
N SER A 168 13.76 -2.99 -35.77
CA SER A 168 14.24 -1.87 -36.60
C SER A 168 15.43 -1.09 -36.00
N ARG A 169 16.21 -1.72 -35.11
CA ARG A 169 17.43 -1.14 -34.55
C ARG A 169 18.51 -1.11 -35.63
N TRP A 170 19.17 0.03 -35.78
CA TRP A 170 20.37 0.13 -36.62
C TRP A 170 21.48 -0.70 -35.96
N ALA A 171 22.25 -1.42 -36.78
CA ALA A 171 23.29 -2.33 -36.30
C ALA A 171 24.28 -1.58 -35.39
N ALA A 172 24.46 -2.07 -34.17
CA ALA A 172 25.46 -1.53 -33.27
C ALA A 172 26.85 -2.10 -33.61
N LYS A 173 27.91 -1.41 -33.19
CA LYS A 173 29.31 -1.83 -33.46
C LYS A 173 29.63 -3.26 -33.00
N GLN A 174 28.92 -3.74 -31.98
CA GLN A 174 28.99 -5.12 -31.47
C GLN A 174 28.36 -6.15 -32.41
N ASP A 175 27.27 -5.80 -33.11
CA ASP A 175 26.59 -6.71 -34.07
C ASP A 175 27.47 -6.92 -35.32
N ILE A 176 28.26 -5.91 -35.68
CA ILE A 176 29.18 -5.94 -36.83
C ILE A 176 30.46 -6.73 -36.50
N LYS A 177 30.79 -6.90 -35.21
CA LYS A 177 32.03 -7.57 -34.77
C LYS A 177 32.13 -9.00 -35.30
N HIS A 178 31.00 -9.70 -35.41
CA HIS A 178 30.93 -11.08 -35.92
C HIS A 178 30.84 -11.16 -37.45
N LEU A 179 30.39 -10.09 -38.13
CA LEU A 179 30.30 -10.02 -39.58
C LEU A 179 31.63 -9.65 -40.24
N CYS A 180 32.50 -8.93 -39.52
CA CYS A 180 33.86 -8.61 -39.98
C CYS A 180 34.86 -9.77 -39.79
N GLU A 181 34.42 -10.92 -39.27
CA GLU A 181 35.23 -12.13 -39.24
C GLU A 181 35.13 -12.88 -40.58
N PHE A 182 35.56 -12.25 -41.68
CA PHE A 182 35.99 -12.97 -42.89
C PHE A 182 37.43 -13.50 -42.69
N GLY A 183 37.67 -14.14 -41.54
CA GLY A 183 38.88 -14.87 -41.21
C GLY A 183 38.55 -16.35 -40.96
N PRO A 184 39.55 -17.25 -40.95
CA PRO A 184 39.30 -18.67 -40.70
C PRO A 184 38.48 -18.85 -39.41
N PRO A 185 37.57 -19.84 -39.38
CA PRO A 185 36.59 -19.97 -38.31
C PRO A 185 37.28 -19.94 -36.96
N LEU A 186 36.89 -19.00 -36.09
CA LEU A 186 37.34 -19.03 -34.71
C LEU A 186 36.81 -20.32 -34.09
N THR A 187 37.72 -21.18 -33.66
CA THR A 187 37.37 -22.38 -32.89
C THR A 187 36.54 -21.93 -31.67
N PRO A 188 35.36 -22.51 -31.43
CA PRO A 188 34.53 -22.10 -30.32
C PRO A 188 35.34 -22.23 -29.03
N LYS A 189 35.48 -21.10 -28.29
CA LYS A 189 35.95 -21.18 -26.91
C LYS A 189 34.95 -22.04 -26.16
N ILE A 190 35.41 -23.20 -25.70
CA ILE A 190 34.66 -24.03 -24.75
C ILE A 190 34.46 -23.16 -23.52
N VAL A 191 33.26 -22.59 -23.37
CA VAL A 191 32.85 -21.90 -22.16
C VAL A 191 32.74 -22.98 -21.10
N LYS A 192 33.79 -23.16 -20.29
CA LYS A 192 33.68 -23.89 -19.04
C LYS A 192 32.67 -23.12 -18.19
N LYS A 193 31.51 -23.73 -18.02
CA LYS A 193 30.42 -23.23 -17.18
C LYS A 193 30.92 -23.19 -15.73
N GLY A 194 31.44 -22.04 -15.30
CA GLY A 194 31.78 -21.82 -13.89
C GLY A 194 33.04 -21.01 -13.56
N GLU A 195 33.49 -20.08 -14.40
CA GLU A 195 34.53 -19.12 -13.97
C GLU A 195 34.06 -17.69 -14.20
N ASP A 196 33.80 -17.04 -13.07
CA ASP A 196 33.46 -15.63 -12.93
C ASP A 196 34.57 -14.77 -13.54
N HIS A 197 34.21 -13.98 -14.54
CA HIS A 197 35.16 -13.08 -15.19
C HIS A 197 35.46 -11.90 -14.24
N ILE A 198 36.59 -12.02 -13.56
CA ILE A 198 37.34 -10.93 -12.94
C ILE A 198 37.80 -9.99 -14.06
N ASP A 199 37.66 -8.69 -13.78
CA ASP A 199 38.15 -7.56 -14.56
C ASP A 199 39.64 -7.69 -14.91
N GLN A 200 39.97 -7.38 -16.17
CA GLN A 200 41.27 -6.78 -16.50
C GLN A 200 41.08 -5.68 -17.56
N THR A 201 40.72 -4.50 -17.06
CA THR A 201 41.11 -3.21 -17.63
C THR A 201 42.61 -3.01 -17.41
N SER A 202 43.46 -3.32 -18.39
CA SER A 202 44.79 -2.73 -18.50
C SER A 202 45.36 -2.85 -19.91
N ALA A 203 45.87 -1.73 -20.43
CA ALA A 203 46.93 -1.63 -21.45
C ALA A 203 46.61 -2.06 -22.90
N LEU A 204 46.12 -1.13 -23.73
CA LEU A 204 46.91 -0.24 -24.61
C LEU A 204 45.99 0.47 -25.61
#